data_AF-A0A821TQR8-F1
#
_entry.id   AF-A0A821TQR8-F1
#
_cell.length_a   1.000
_cell.length_b   1.000
_cell.length_c   1.000
_cell.angle_alpha   90.00
_cell.angle_beta   90.00
_cell.angle_gamma   90.00
#
_symmetry.space_group_name_H-M   'P 1'
#
loop_
_entity.id
_entity.type
_entity.pdbx_description
1 polymer ?
#
loop_
_entity_poly.entity_id
_entity_poly.type
_entity_poly.pdbx_seq_one_letter_code
_entity_poly.pdbx_strand_id
1 'polypeptide(L)'
;MWIKPVETRLSGLWSTDRANPYFILQRRRGHDERRSGLTSFLVATFDTVLDKMIHYRILYKRPDSEIYYSIAEANTKEDIEGNWKWIEINIMPTLEGIAVADDISDFVQWKIKSLCTEAITEDIEDLETEKFKKATKRFYNVFKMSMDEKLVIYYSCSYWQGRVPRQGSIYLSVNYLCFHSDLLGKEITLIIKFTDIITLERTHNIVSESIRVCTRLHEYSFGMFRKIEETFQIMEQIANFAAKKLLSQKGAFREEDRFPAVTKKTAPKVISQLKRDFDAKSRNEAYRSRFRLPLNERLDGEIACHLWTPYNRSSISGKLYVSSNFICFASRLHRQVNLIIPFRDIIIVEKHSNNSNVSNFDIQSAIVITIKYEGGPFIFSNFVDRSFILSKLSTLLSEYNEKIISIINLPSITISSPLYLQFNNNITEEQQAFDKIREAAWYTHFAIYGKGSAMYRTNDLYELLFQGIPNSLRNELWLLFSGAIYDKEANPNIYRKCVYDSSNVKTDQDIINEEIERDLHRALPDQKAYQHEAGINALRRLLRAYACYNIDVGYCQAMNIIGGVLLLYMNEEDAFWTLAALCERLLPDYYNMKVVGALIDQGRFC
;
A
#
# COMPACT_ATOMS: atom_id res chain seq x y z
N MET A 1 -38.22 -25.43 0.33
CA MET A 1 -36.99 -25.62 -0.49
C MET A 1 -37.13 -24.86 -1.81
N TRP A 2 -36.04 -24.29 -2.32
CA TRP A 2 -36.02 -23.59 -3.60
C TRP A 2 -36.11 -24.60 -4.76
N ILE A 3 -36.90 -24.28 -5.78
CA ILE A 3 -37.01 -25.08 -7.00
C ILE A 3 -36.68 -24.24 -8.23
N LYS A 4 -36.16 -24.89 -9.28
CA LYS A 4 -35.92 -24.19 -10.55
C LYS A 4 -37.25 -23.58 -11.01
N PRO A 5 -37.28 -22.30 -11.43
CA PRO A 5 -38.52 -21.65 -11.85
C PRO A 5 -39.24 -22.49 -12.92
N VAL A 6 -40.42 -23.01 -12.59
CA VAL A 6 -41.29 -23.76 -13.52
C VAL A 6 -42.52 -22.93 -13.82
N GLU A 7 -42.78 -22.67 -15.10
CA GLU A 7 -43.99 -21.96 -15.51
C GLU A 7 -45.24 -22.73 -15.06
N THR A 8 -46.18 -22.03 -14.45
CA THR A 8 -47.36 -22.63 -13.83
C THR A 8 -48.55 -21.68 -13.97
N ARG A 9 -49.75 -22.24 -14.10
CA ARG A 9 -51.01 -21.48 -14.09
C ARG A 9 -51.66 -21.54 -12.71
N LEU A 10 -52.43 -20.51 -12.39
CA LEU A 10 -53.27 -20.52 -11.20
C LEU A 10 -54.32 -21.64 -11.33
N SER A 11 -54.43 -22.46 -10.29
CA SER A 11 -55.35 -23.60 -10.23
C SER A 11 -56.23 -23.48 -8.99
N GLY A 12 -57.51 -23.83 -9.12
CA GLY A 12 -58.50 -23.79 -8.01
C GLY A 12 -58.22 -24.76 -6.86
N LEU A 13 -57.20 -25.61 -7.00
CA LEU A 13 -56.72 -26.54 -5.98
C LEU A 13 -55.89 -25.88 -4.87
N TRP A 14 -55.54 -24.58 -5.03
CA TRP A 14 -54.67 -23.85 -4.11
C TRP A 14 -55.38 -22.62 -3.52
N SER A 15 -55.18 -22.36 -2.24
CA SER A 15 -55.59 -21.13 -1.54
C SER A 15 -54.39 -20.21 -1.35
N THR A 16 -54.56 -18.91 -1.61
CA THR A 16 -53.53 -17.91 -1.33
C THR A 16 -53.52 -17.57 0.15
N ASP A 17 -52.38 -17.80 0.81
CA ASP A 17 -52.19 -17.46 2.23
C ASP A 17 -51.60 -16.05 2.38
N ARG A 18 -50.64 -15.67 1.53
CA ARG A 18 -50.02 -14.32 1.48
C ARG A 18 -49.67 -13.93 0.04
N ALA A 19 -49.68 -12.64 -0.25
CA ALA A 19 -49.26 -12.12 -1.55
C ALA A 19 -48.63 -10.73 -1.40
N ASN A 20 -47.66 -10.44 -2.25
CA ASN A 20 -47.10 -9.11 -2.49
C ASN A 20 -47.14 -8.83 -4.01
N PRO A 21 -46.69 -7.65 -4.49
CA PRO A 21 -46.81 -7.30 -5.92
C PRO A 21 -46.17 -8.30 -6.90
N TYR A 22 -45.13 -9.01 -6.47
CA TYR A 22 -44.34 -9.91 -7.32
C TYR A 22 -44.42 -11.39 -6.93
N PHE A 23 -44.86 -11.73 -5.71
CA PHE A 23 -44.85 -13.09 -5.18
C PHE A 23 -46.15 -13.47 -4.48
N ILE A 24 -46.53 -14.74 -4.59
CA ILE A 24 -47.75 -15.31 -4.00
C ILE A 24 -47.40 -16.60 -3.26
N LEU A 25 -47.65 -16.64 -1.96
CA LEU A 25 -47.58 -17.84 -1.14
C LEU A 25 -48.93 -18.56 -1.18
N GLN A 26 -48.93 -19.81 -1.62
CA GLN A 26 -50.11 -20.64 -1.74
C GLN A 26 -49.99 -21.92 -0.91
N ARG A 27 -51.14 -22.38 -0.42
CA ARG A 27 -51.35 -23.63 0.31
C ARG A 27 -52.35 -24.50 -0.44
N ARG A 28 -52.19 -25.82 -0.41
CA ARG A 28 -53.11 -26.75 -1.07
C ARG A 28 -54.42 -26.85 -0.31
N ARG A 29 -55.57 -26.74 -0.99
CA ARG A 29 -56.91 -26.88 -0.38
C ARG A 29 -57.12 -28.33 0.08
N GLY A 30 -57.70 -28.50 1.27
CA GLY A 30 -57.98 -29.83 1.88
C GLY A 30 -56.97 -30.30 2.93
N HIS A 31 -55.83 -29.62 3.12
CA HIS A 31 -54.83 -30.01 4.12
C HIS A 31 -55.14 -29.53 5.55
N ASP A 32 -56.06 -28.55 5.75
CA ASP A 32 -56.36 -28.00 7.09
C ASP A 32 -57.80 -27.44 7.26
N GLU A 33 -58.71 -27.64 6.29
CA GLU A 33 -60.07 -27.11 6.40
C GLU A 33 -61.04 -28.14 6.99
N ARG A 34 -61.46 -27.94 8.24
CA ARG A 34 -62.59 -28.66 8.91
C ARG A 34 -63.96 -28.37 8.26
N ARG A 35 -64.07 -28.30 6.94
CA ARG A 35 -65.34 -28.08 6.23
C ARG A 35 -65.55 -29.11 5.13
N SER A 36 -66.49 -30.01 5.41
CA SER A 36 -67.13 -30.96 4.51
C SER A 36 -67.66 -30.26 3.25
N GLY A 37 -67.18 -30.67 2.08
CA GLY A 37 -67.66 -30.20 0.78
C GLY A 37 -67.14 -31.09 -0.34
N LEU A 38 -68.01 -31.40 -1.30
CA LEU A 38 -67.84 -32.38 -2.39
C LEU A 38 -66.56 -32.21 -3.25
N THR A 39 -65.87 -31.07 -3.15
CA THR A 39 -64.59 -30.83 -3.81
C THR A 39 -63.40 -31.56 -3.19
N SER A 40 -63.50 -32.05 -1.94
CA SER A 40 -62.42 -32.85 -1.33
C SER A 40 -62.33 -34.27 -1.92
N PHE A 41 -63.43 -34.79 -2.45
CA PHE A 41 -63.52 -36.16 -2.96
C PHE A 41 -62.92 -36.32 -4.35
N LEU A 42 -63.04 -35.30 -5.22
CA LEU A 42 -62.49 -35.34 -6.58
C LEU A 42 -60.96 -35.16 -6.62
N VAL A 43 -60.36 -34.61 -5.56
CA VAL A 43 -58.89 -34.47 -5.43
C VAL A 43 -58.27 -35.78 -4.92
N ALA A 44 -58.97 -36.50 -4.04
CA ALA A 44 -58.49 -37.75 -3.45
C ALA A 44 -58.28 -38.89 -4.46
N THR A 45 -58.98 -38.90 -5.60
CA THR A 45 -58.84 -39.95 -6.63
C THR A 45 -57.64 -39.73 -7.57
N PHE A 46 -57.12 -38.50 -7.68
CA PHE A 46 -55.87 -38.23 -8.39
C PHE A 46 -54.62 -38.45 -7.51
N ASP A 47 -54.81 -38.56 -6.19
CA ASP A 47 -53.76 -38.63 -5.18
C ASP A 47 -53.11 -40.02 -5.03
N THR A 48 -53.53 -41.04 -5.79
CA THR A 48 -52.95 -42.40 -5.73
C THR A 48 -51.84 -42.66 -6.74
N VAL A 49 -51.51 -41.69 -7.63
CA VAL A 49 -50.60 -41.94 -8.77
C VAL A 49 -49.40 -40.98 -8.87
N LEU A 50 -49.23 -39.98 -7.99
CA LEU A 50 -48.05 -39.11 -8.02
C LEU A 50 -47.32 -39.05 -6.67
N ASP A 51 -46.10 -39.58 -6.65
CA ASP A 51 -45.14 -39.49 -5.54
C ASP A 51 -44.78 -38.02 -5.21
N LYS A 52 -44.70 -37.72 -3.90
CA LYS A 52 -44.44 -36.43 -3.21
C LYS A 52 -45.61 -35.42 -3.15
N MET A 53 -46.39 -35.47 -2.07
CA MET A 53 -47.36 -34.43 -1.71
C MET A 53 -46.66 -33.14 -1.26
N ILE A 54 -46.73 -32.09 -2.08
CA ILE A 54 -46.32 -30.73 -1.74
C ILE A 54 -47.54 -29.98 -1.18
N HIS A 55 -47.37 -29.37 0.00
CA HIS A 55 -48.47 -28.69 0.71
C HIS A 55 -48.45 -27.17 0.56
N TYR A 56 -47.27 -26.59 0.36
CA TYR A 56 -47.05 -25.15 0.23
C TYR A 56 -46.15 -24.82 -0.94
N ARG A 57 -46.40 -23.69 -1.61
CA ARG A 57 -45.57 -23.18 -2.70
C ARG A 57 -45.53 -21.67 -2.75
N ILE A 58 -44.44 -21.10 -3.25
CA ILE A 58 -44.30 -19.68 -3.58
C ILE A 58 -44.23 -19.54 -5.10
N LEU A 59 -45.10 -18.68 -5.64
CA LEU A 59 -45.13 -18.31 -7.04
C LEU A 59 -44.54 -16.92 -7.24
N TYR A 60 -43.73 -16.73 -8.27
CA TYR A 60 -43.35 -15.42 -8.80
C TYR A 60 -44.30 -15.04 -9.94
N LYS A 61 -44.89 -13.84 -9.87
CA LYS A 61 -45.73 -13.24 -10.91
C LYS A 61 -44.87 -12.29 -11.73
N ARG A 62 -44.76 -12.56 -13.04
CA ARG A 62 -44.05 -11.65 -13.96
C ARG A 62 -44.84 -10.34 -14.09
N PRO A 63 -44.19 -9.16 -13.97
CA PRO A 63 -44.86 -7.88 -14.18
C PRO A 63 -45.45 -7.82 -15.59
N ASP A 64 -46.63 -7.23 -15.75
CA ASP A 64 -47.33 -7.05 -17.03
C ASP A 64 -47.75 -8.34 -17.78
N SER A 65 -47.75 -9.50 -17.11
CA SER A 65 -48.27 -10.75 -17.68
C SER A 65 -49.04 -11.61 -16.65
N GLU A 66 -49.88 -12.54 -17.13
CA GLU A 66 -50.54 -13.56 -16.30
C GLU A 66 -49.71 -14.83 -16.13
N ILE A 67 -48.39 -14.74 -16.36
CA ILE A 67 -47.46 -15.86 -16.26
C ILE A 67 -46.93 -15.93 -14.83
N TYR A 68 -47.03 -17.12 -14.24
CA TYR A 68 -46.50 -17.41 -12.91
C TYR A 68 -45.41 -18.46 -12.99
N TYR A 69 -44.39 -18.35 -12.16
CA TYR A 69 -43.34 -19.35 -12.01
C TYR A 69 -43.35 -19.89 -10.58
N SER A 70 -43.43 -21.20 -10.41
CA SER A 70 -43.20 -21.85 -9.11
C SER A 70 -41.72 -21.78 -8.78
N ILE A 71 -41.35 -21.13 -7.66
CA ILE A 71 -39.95 -20.85 -7.29
C ILE A 71 -39.52 -21.51 -5.98
N ALA A 72 -40.47 -21.91 -5.13
CA ALA A 72 -40.19 -22.65 -3.90
C ALA A 72 -41.36 -23.55 -3.55
N GLU A 73 -41.08 -24.73 -3.01
CA GLU A 73 -42.06 -25.73 -2.59
C GLU A 73 -41.64 -26.32 -1.24
N ALA A 74 -42.61 -26.59 -0.37
CA ALA A 74 -42.36 -27.22 0.93
C ALA A 74 -43.55 -28.04 1.41
N ASN A 75 -43.26 -28.97 2.32
CA ASN A 75 -44.26 -29.82 2.96
C ASN A 75 -44.72 -29.24 4.31
N THR A 76 -43.86 -28.47 4.97
CA THR A 76 -44.19 -27.79 6.23
C THR A 76 -44.43 -26.30 6.03
N LYS A 77 -45.23 -25.70 6.91
CA LYS A 77 -45.48 -24.25 6.90
C LYS A 77 -44.23 -23.46 7.33
N GLU A 78 -43.46 -23.97 8.28
CA GLU A 78 -42.27 -23.28 8.80
C GLU A 78 -41.19 -23.09 7.71
N ASP A 79 -40.94 -24.12 6.91
CA ASP A 79 -39.92 -24.06 5.84
C ASP A 79 -40.28 -23.06 4.74
N ILE A 80 -41.55 -23.05 4.29
CA ILE A 80 -41.98 -22.12 3.24
C ILE A 80 -42.02 -20.68 3.75
N GLU A 81 -42.33 -20.47 5.03
CA GLU A 81 -42.29 -19.15 5.65
C GLU A 81 -40.86 -18.62 5.82
N GLY A 82 -39.89 -19.50 6.07
CA GLY A 82 -38.47 -19.17 6.01
C GLY A 82 -38.05 -18.69 4.61
N ASN A 83 -38.48 -19.39 3.55
CA ASN A 83 -38.23 -18.96 2.17
C ASN A 83 -38.92 -17.60 1.88
N TRP A 84 -40.16 -17.39 2.34
CA TRP A 84 -40.88 -16.13 2.18
C TRP A 84 -40.15 -14.94 2.83
N LYS A 85 -39.74 -15.07 4.10
CA LYS A 85 -38.99 -14.03 4.82
C LYS A 85 -37.68 -13.68 4.11
N TRP A 86 -36.99 -14.68 3.55
CA TRP A 86 -35.76 -14.43 2.81
C TRP A 86 -35.99 -13.58 1.55
N ILE A 87 -37.09 -13.82 0.81
CA ILE A 87 -37.48 -13.00 -0.35
C ILE A 87 -37.77 -11.56 0.08
N GLU A 88 -38.53 -11.39 1.16
CA GLU A 88 -38.88 -10.06 1.67
C GLU A 88 -37.65 -9.24 2.08
N ILE A 89 -36.64 -9.87 2.68
CA ILE A 89 -35.45 -9.17 3.16
C ILE A 89 -34.44 -8.93 2.02
N ASN A 90 -34.25 -9.89 1.10
CA ASN A 90 -33.12 -9.88 0.17
C ASN A 90 -33.49 -9.57 -1.28
N ILE A 91 -34.72 -9.85 -1.70
CA ILE A 91 -35.17 -9.65 -3.08
C ILE A 91 -36.07 -8.41 -3.18
N MET A 92 -37.10 -8.31 -2.33
CA MET A 92 -38.13 -7.25 -2.44
C MET A 92 -37.56 -5.83 -2.51
N PRO A 93 -36.60 -5.41 -1.66
CA PRO A 93 -36.07 -4.05 -1.73
C PRO A 93 -35.33 -3.76 -3.03
N THR A 94 -34.80 -4.80 -3.70
CA THR A 94 -34.09 -4.65 -4.98
C THR A 94 -35.10 -4.46 -6.11
N LEU A 95 -36.24 -5.15 -6.06
CA LEU A 95 -37.27 -5.07 -7.10
C LEU A 95 -37.92 -3.68 -7.19
N GLU A 96 -38.05 -2.98 -6.06
CA GLU A 96 -38.56 -1.60 -6.01
C GLU A 96 -37.64 -0.60 -6.71
N GLY A 97 -36.35 -0.92 -6.85
CA GLY A 97 -35.35 -0.07 -7.50
C GLY A 97 -35.16 -0.29 -9.00
N ILE A 98 -35.76 -1.34 -9.57
CA ILE A 98 -35.63 -1.70 -11.00
C ILE A 98 -36.84 -1.16 -11.76
N ALA A 99 -36.61 -0.35 -12.80
CA ALA A 99 -37.68 0.33 -13.54
C ALA A 99 -38.26 -0.50 -14.71
N VAL A 100 -37.55 -1.54 -15.16
CA VAL A 100 -37.91 -2.34 -16.35
C VAL A 100 -38.41 -3.73 -15.94
N ALA A 101 -39.60 -4.12 -16.40
CA ALA A 101 -40.27 -5.37 -16.05
C ALA A 101 -39.49 -6.64 -16.46
N ASP A 102 -38.80 -6.59 -17.60
CA ASP A 102 -37.97 -7.71 -18.08
C ASP A 102 -36.73 -7.91 -17.21
N ASP A 103 -36.07 -6.82 -16.79
CA ASP A 103 -34.91 -6.87 -15.88
C ASP A 103 -35.30 -7.45 -14.49
N ILE A 104 -36.51 -7.16 -14.01
CA ILE A 104 -37.06 -7.75 -12.78
C ILE A 104 -37.23 -9.26 -12.94
N SER A 105 -37.80 -9.69 -14.07
CA SER A 105 -38.05 -11.10 -14.38
C SER A 105 -36.76 -11.90 -14.47
N ASP A 106 -35.78 -11.36 -15.19
CA ASP A 106 -34.47 -11.98 -15.33
C ASP A 106 -33.78 -12.06 -13.98
N PHE A 107 -33.72 -10.96 -13.23
CA PHE A 107 -33.08 -10.94 -11.92
C PHE A 107 -33.65 -12.01 -10.96
N VAL A 108 -34.98 -12.10 -10.85
CA VAL A 108 -35.64 -13.07 -9.96
C VAL A 108 -35.36 -14.51 -10.43
N GLN A 109 -35.59 -14.82 -11.70
CA GLN A 109 -35.41 -16.18 -12.21
C GLN A 109 -33.96 -16.66 -12.05
N TRP A 110 -32.99 -15.79 -12.32
CA TRP A 110 -31.57 -16.12 -12.16
C TRP A 110 -31.17 -16.27 -10.70
N LYS A 111 -31.66 -15.39 -9.81
CA LYS A 111 -31.33 -15.50 -8.39
C LYS A 111 -31.88 -16.79 -7.78
N ILE A 112 -33.14 -17.14 -8.08
CA ILE A 112 -33.73 -18.41 -7.62
C ILE A 112 -32.98 -19.61 -8.20
N LYS A 113 -32.62 -19.58 -9.49
CA LYS A 113 -31.82 -20.64 -10.14
C LYS A 113 -30.45 -20.83 -9.47
N SER A 114 -29.81 -19.74 -9.04
CA SER A 114 -28.56 -19.80 -8.25
C SER A 114 -28.78 -20.50 -6.92
N LEU A 115 -29.81 -20.09 -6.16
CA LEU A 115 -30.14 -20.68 -4.85
C LEU A 115 -30.46 -22.17 -4.95
N CYS A 116 -31.15 -22.60 -6.02
CA CYS A 116 -31.43 -24.02 -6.27
C CYS A 116 -30.15 -24.82 -6.51
N THR A 117 -29.21 -24.25 -7.27
CA THR A 117 -27.93 -24.90 -7.59
C THR A 117 -27.06 -25.06 -6.34
N GLU A 118 -27.22 -24.17 -5.36
CA GLU A 118 -26.53 -24.19 -4.08
C GLU A 118 -27.22 -25.11 -3.04
N ALA A 119 -28.55 -25.22 -3.06
CA ALA A 119 -29.32 -26.05 -2.12
C ALA A 119 -29.27 -27.55 -2.43
N ILE A 120 -29.18 -27.94 -3.72
CA ILE A 120 -29.04 -29.34 -4.15
C ILE A 120 -27.71 -29.97 -3.67
N THR A 121 -26.78 -29.15 -3.20
CA THR A 121 -25.38 -29.56 -2.97
C THR A 121 -24.94 -29.59 -1.53
N GLU A 122 -25.86 -29.41 -0.59
CA GLU A 122 -25.61 -29.58 0.85
C GLU A 122 -25.73 -31.06 1.31
N ASP A 123 -26.21 -31.99 0.46
CA ASP A 123 -26.51 -33.37 0.86
C ASP A 123 -25.48 -34.45 0.42
N ILE A 124 -24.36 -34.10 -0.23
CA ILE A 124 -23.37 -35.11 -0.69
C ILE A 124 -21.93 -34.57 -0.57
N GLU A 125 -21.19 -35.00 0.46
CA GLU A 125 -19.79 -34.62 0.76
C GLU A 125 -18.80 -34.90 -0.40
N ASP A 126 -19.06 -35.91 -1.25
CA ASP A 126 -18.19 -36.26 -2.38
C ASP A 126 -18.23 -35.26 -3.56
N LEU A 127 -19.25 -34.41 -3.65
CA LEU A 127 -19.45 -33.46 -4.76
C LEU A 127 -18.75 -32.11 -4.56
N GLU A 128 -18.39 -31.74 -3.32
CA GLU A 128 -17.70 -30.48 -3.02
C GLU A 128 -16.28 -30.44 -3.60
N THR A 129 -15.57 -31.58 -3.58
CA THR A 129 -14.18 -31.68 -4.06
C THR A 129 -14.07 -31.49 -5.57
N GLU A 130 -14.97 -32.07 -6.37
CA GLU A 130 -14.98 -31.90 -7.83
C GLU A 130 -15.42 -30.48 -8.24
N LYS A 131 -16.34 -29.87 -7.49
CA LYS A 131 -16.73 -28.47 -7.72
C LYS A 131 -15.60 -27.50 -7.39
N PHE A 132 -14.90 -27.71 -6.28
CA PHE A 132 -13.74 -26.90 -5.93
C PHE A 132 -12.64 -27.03 -6.99
N LYS A 133 -12.38 -28.23 -7.53
CA LYS A 133 -11.47 -28.42 -8.67
C LYS A 133 -11.90 -27.64 -9.92
N LYS A 134 -13.20 -27.64 -10.24
CA LYS A 134 -13.74 -26.86 -11.38
C LYS A 134 -13.65 -25.36 -11.15
N ALA A 135 -13.94 -24.89 -9.93
CA ALA A 135 -13.80 -23.48 -9.54
C ALA A 135 -12.33 -23.04 -9.58
N THR A 136 -11.41 -23.87 -9.13
CA THR A 136 -9.95 -23.65 -9.20
C THR A 136 -9.45 -23.57 -10.64
N LYS A 137 -9.90 -24.47 -11.53
CA LYS A 137 -9.59 -24.36 -12.97
C LYS A 137 -10.10 -23.05 -13.56
N ARG A 138 -11.33 -22.64 -13.20
CA ARG A 138 -11.91 -21.37 -13.66
C ARG A 138 -11.13 -20.18 -13.10
N PHE A 139 -10.68 -20.24 -11.85
CA PHE A 139 -9.86 -19.20 -11.22
C PHE A 139 -8.55 -18.96 -12.01
N TYR A 140 -7.80 -20.01 -12.33
CA TYR A 140 -6.57 -19.86 -13.12
C TYR A 140 -6.84 -19.38 -14.55
N ASN A 141 -7.88 -19.90 -15.21
CA ASN A 141 -8.15 -19.58 -16.61
C ASN A 141 -8.75 -18.19 -16.82
N VAL A 142 -9.69 -17.77 -15.96
CA VAL A 142 -10.39 -16.48 -16.10
C VAL A 142 -9.51 -15.33 -15.61
N PHE A 143 -8.84 -15.48 -14.47
CA PHE A 143 -8.04 -14.41 -13.89
C PHE A 143 -6.56 -14.46 -14.32
N LYS A 144 -6.15 -15.46 -15.12
CA LYS A 144 -4.76 -15.66 -15.58
C LYS A 144 -3.74 -15.67 -14.41
N MET A 145 -4.10 -16.34 -13.32
CA MET A 145 -3.30 -16.39 -12.09
C MET A 145 -2.14 -17.38 -12.20
N SER A 146 -1.01 -17.10 -11.53
CA SER A 146 0.12 -18.04 -11.43
C SER A 146 -0.30 -19.30 -10.67
N MET A 147 0.28 -20.46 -11.00
CA MET A 147 0.07 -21.72 -10.28
C MET A 147 0.54 -21.67 -8.81
N ASP A 148 1.39 -20.69 -8.46
CA ASP A 148 1.82 -20.45 -7.08
C ASP A 148 0.70 -19.83 -6.21
N GLU A 149 -0.29 -19.21 -6.84
CA GLU A 149 -1.39 -18.53 -6.16
C GLU A 149 -2.53 -19.51 -5.87
N LYS A 150 -2.64 -19.96 -4.62
CA LYS A 150 -3.64 -20.95 -4.22
C LYS A 150 -5.00 -20.30 -3.94
N LEU A 151 -6.05 -20.80 -4.60
CA LEU A 151 -7.43 -20.47 -4.25
C LEU A 151 -7.74 -21.05 -2.85
N VAL A 152 -8.27 -20.21 -1.97
CA VAL A 152 -8.67 -20.60 -0.61
C VAL A 152 -10.15 -21.00 -0.63
N ILE A 153 -11.00 -20.12 -1.15
CA ILE A 153 -12.45 -20.34 -1.17
C ILE A 153 -13.12 -19.50 -2.27
N TYR A 154 -14.35 -19.84 -2.62
CA TYR A 154 -15.18 -19.05 -3.52
C TYR A 154 -16.61 -18.98 -3.00
N TYR A 155 -17.30 -17.87 -3.27
CA TYR A 155 -18.70 -17.66 -2.89
C TYR A 155 -19.51 -17.09 -4.05
N SER A 156 -20.79 -17.45 -4.10
CA SER A 156 -21.77 -16.85 -5.00
C SER A 156 -22.23 -15.51 -4.42
N CYS A 157 -22.16 -14.44 -5.22
CA CYS A 157 -22.52 -13.10 -4.77
C CYS A 157 -22.93 -12.22 -5.94
N SER A 158 -23.37 -11.00 -5.63
CA SER A 158 -23.68 -9.99 -6.63
C SER A 158 -22.78 -8.77 -6.44
N TYR A 159 -22.24 -8.24 -7.53
CA TYR A 159 -21.46 -7.01 -7.54
C TYR A 159 -22.33 -5.82 -7.92
N TRP A 160 -22.31 -4.77 -7.10
CA TRP A 160 -23.10 -3.57 -7.33
C TRP A 160 -22.32 -2.58 -8.21
N GLN A 161 -22.82 -2.35 -9.43
CA GLN A 161 -22.30 -1.33 -10.34
C GLN A 161 -23.47 -0.45 -10.80
N GLY A 162 -23.71 0.65 -10.08
CA GLY A 162 -24.91 1.48 -10.29
C GLY A 162 -26.15 0.88 -9.61
N ARG A 163 -27.31 0.90 -10.28
CA ARG A 163 -28.61 0.48 -9.69
C ARG A 163 -28.92 -1.01 -9.86
N VAL A 164 -28.23 -1.73 -10.74
CA VAL A 164 -28.52 -3.13 -11.05
C VAL A 164 -27.36 -4.02 -10.57
N PRO A 165 -27.61 -4.98 -9.66
CA PRO A 165 -26.59 -5.90 -9.20
C PRO A 165 -26.28 -6.95 -10.28
N ARG A 166 -25.00 -7.21 -10.54
CA ARG A 166 -24.55 -8.26 -11.46
C ARG A 166 -24.20 -9.52 -10.70
N GLN A 167 -24.92 -10.62 -10.98
CA GLN A 167 -24.69 -11.91 -10.35
C GLN A 167 -23.38 -12.53 -10.85
N GLY A 168 -22.54 -12.98 -9.93
CA GLY A 168 -21.26 -13.60 -10.26
C GLY A 168 -20.72 -14.45 -9.11
N SER A 169 -19.42 -14.69 -9.14
CA SER A 169 -18.72 -15.41 -8.08
C SER A 169 -17.47 -14.65 -7.67
N ILE A 170 -17.28 -14.55 -6.35
CA ILE A 170 -16.06 -14.04 -5.75
C ILE A 170 -15.14 -15.22 -5.42
N TYR A 171 -13.86 -15.06 -5.70
CA TYR A 171 -12.80 -16.03 -5.51
C TYR A 171 -11.75 -15.39 -4.60
N LEU A 172 -11.50 -15.99 -3.46
CA LEU A 172 -10.53 -15.52 -2.47
C LEU A 172 -9.31 -16.43 -2.51
N SER A 173 -8.17 -15.88 -2.89
CA SER A 173 -6.88 -16.55 -2.85
C SER A 173 -6.03 -16.00 -1.70
N VAL A 174 -4.80 -16.50 -1.53
CA VAL A 174 -3.89 -16.07 -0.46
C VAL A 174 -3.56 -14.57 -0.55
N ASN A 175 -3.39 -14.04 -1.76
CA ASN A 175 -2.97 -12.66 -1.99
C ASN A 175 -4.00 -11.80 -2.74
N TYR A 176 -5.03 -12.39 -3.37
CA TYR A 176 -5.99 -11.68 -4.21
C TYR A 176 -7.46 -11.99 -3.86
N LEU A 177 -8.29 -10.96 -4.00
CA LEU A 177 -9.73 -11.04 -4.11
C LEU A 177 -10.10 -10.83 -5.58
N CYS A 178 -10.71 -11.83 -6.19
CA CYS A 178 -11.12 -11.81 -7.58
C CYS A 178 -12.63 -11.95 -7.69
N PHE A 179 -13.26 -11.28 -8.66
CA PHE A 179 -14.69 -11.44 -8.94
C PHE A 179 -14.91 -11.57 -10.43
N HIS A 180 -15.78 -12.50 -10.83
CA HIS A 180 -16.16 -12.66 -12.23
C HIS A 180 -17.66 -12.84 -12.39
N SER A 181 -18.22 -12.15 -13.37
CA SER A 181 -19.62 -12.23 -13.80
C SER A 181 -19.66 -12.21 -15.33
N ASP A 182 -20.32 -13.18 -15.92
CA ASP A 182 -20.59 -13.24 -17.35
C ASP A 182 -22.10 -13.34 -17.54
N LEU A 183 -22.71 -12.22 -17.92
CA LEU A 183 -24.16 -12.08 -18.09
C LEU A 183 -24.46 -11.27 -19.36
N LEU A 184 -25.27 -11.84 -20.25
CA LEU A 184 -25.76 -11.20 -21.48
C LEU A 184 -24.66 -10.60 -22.38
N GLY A 185 -23.49 -11.28 -22.46
CA GLY A 185 -22.36 -10.83 -23.28
C GLY A 185 -21.57 -9.65 -22.68
N LYS A 186 -21.87 -9.24 -21.44
CA LYS A 186 -21.12 -8.19 -20.71
C LYS A 186 -20.32 -8.84 -19.57
N GLU A 187 -19.11 -9.25 -19.89
CA GLU A 187 -18.17 -9.81 -18.92
C GLU A 187 -17.62 -8.73 -17.98
N ILE A 188 -17.64 -9.00 -16.66
CA ILE A 188 -16.89 -8.23 -15.66
C ILE A 188 -15.92 -9.16 -14.97
N THR A 189 -14.66 -8.74 -14.93
CA THR A 189 -13.59 -9.43 -14.22
C THR A 189 -12.86 -8.39 -13.36
N LEU A 190 -12.84 -8.60 -12.04
CA LEU A 190 -12.16 -7.77 -11.05
C LEU A 190 -11.05 -8.58 -10.39
N ILE A 191 -9.89 -7.94 -10.20
CA ILE A 191 -8.74 -8.52 -9.51
C ILE A 191 -8.21 -7.45 -8.55
N ILE A 192 -8.29 -7.71 -7.25
CA ILE A 192 -7.91 -6.79 -6.19
C ILE A 192 -6.88 -7.48 -5.31
N LYS A 193 -5.72 -6.87 -5.07
CA LYS A 193 -4.77 -7.41 -4.09
C LYS A 193 -5.24 -7.10 -2.68
N PHE A 194 -5.14 -8.07 -1.77
CA PHE A 194 -5.44 -7.83 -0.35
C PHE A 194 -4.54 -6.76 0.28
N THR A 195 -3.33 -6.58 -0.25
CA THR A 195 -2.39 -5.52 0.18
C THR A 195 -2.86 -4.10 -0.12
N ASP A 196 -3.76 -3.96 -1.09
CA ASP A 196 -4.22 -2.67 -1.60
C ASP A 196 -5.55 -2.25 -0.97
N ILE A 197 -6.16 -3.13 -0.17
CA ILE A 197 -7.40 -2.89 0.58
C ILE A 197 -7.07 -2.06 1.82
N ILE A 198 -7.71 -0.90 1.92
CA ILE A 198 -7.55 0.04 3.04
C ILE A 198 -8.62 -0.21 4.10
N THR A 199 -9.86 -0.38 3.66
CA THR A 199 -11.00 -0.63 4.54
C THR A 199 -11.86 -1.75 3.99
N LEU A 200 -12.27 -2.63 4.89
CA LEU A 200 -13.23 -3.69 4.65
C LEU A 200 -14.37 -3.52 5.65
N GLU A 201 -15.56 -3.20 5.17
CA GLU A 201 -16.70 -2.85 6.03
C GLU A 201 -17.96 -3.60 5.61
N ARG A 202 -18.75 -4.05 6.59
CA ARG A 202 -20.13 -4.45 6.34
C ARG A 202 -21.00 -3.23 6.35
N THR A 203 -21.66 -2.98 5.23
CA THR A 203 -22.59 -1.87 5.09
C THR A 203 -24.00 -2.38 4.82
N HIS A 204 -24.95 -1.85 5.58
CA HIS A 204 -26.35 -1.95 5.27
C HIS A 204 -26.68 -0.83 4.29
N ASN A 205 -26.72 -1.14 3.01
CA ASN A 205 -27.39 -0.23 2.08
C ASN A 205 -28.90 -0.40 2.26
N ILE A 206 -29.69 0.58 1.81
CA ILE A 206 -31.17 0.63 1.93
C ILE A 206 -31.85 -0.67 1.41
N VAL A 207 -31.15 -1.46 0.59
CA VAL A 207 -31.67 -2.59 -0.19
C VAL A 207 -31.19 -3.98 0.29
N SER A 208 -29.99 -4.12 0.88
CA SER A 208 -29.48 -5.40 1.43
C SER A 208 -28.16 -5.23 2.21
N GLU A 209 -27.78 -6.24 3.02
CA GLU A 209 -26.42 -6.31 3.57
C GLU A 209 -25.38 -6.51 2.46
N SER A 210 -24.28 -5.77 2.54
CA SER A 210 -23.19 -5.81 1.57
C SER A 210 -21.83 -5.66 2.23
N ILE A 211 -20.82 -6.28 1.63
CA ILE A 211 -19.40 -6.13 1.98
C ILE A 211 -18.81 -5.07 1.05
N ARG A 212 -18.31 -3.99 1.65
CA ARG A 212 -17.67 -2.87 0.97
C ARG A 212 -16.16 -3.01 1.10
N VAL A 213 -15.48 -3.05 -0.05
CA VAL A 213 -14.04 -3.15 -0.20
C VAL A 213 -13.52 -1.84 -0.76
N CYS A 214 -12.78 -1.06 0.04
CA CYS A 214 -12.19 0.19 -0.43
C CYS A 214 -10.69 0.02 -0.68
N THR A 215 -10.25 0.45 -1.85
CA THR A 215 -8.84 0.55 -2.23
C THR A 215 -8.43 2.03 -2.31
N ARG A 216 -7.17 2.32 -2.62
CA ARG A 216 -6.67 3.71 -2.80
C ARG A 216 -7.39 4.48 -3.91
N LEU A 217 -7.93 3.78 -4.91
CA LEU A 217 -8.45 4.39 -6.13
C LEU A 217 -9.94 4.14 -6.33
N HIS A 218 -10.46 3.01 -5.83
CA HIS A 218 -11.81 2.54 -6.14
C HIS A 218 -12.50 1.94 -4.91
N GLU A 219 -13.82 2.01 -4.91
CA GLU A 219 -14.70 1.38 -3.92
C GLU A 219 -15.56 0.31 -4.61
N TYR A 220 -15.62 -0.89 -4.02
CA TYR A 220 -16.35 -2.03 -4.54
C TYR A 220 -17.38 -2.52 -3.52
N SER A 221 -18.62 -2.73 -3.93
CA SER A 221 -19.69 -3.28 -3.07
C SER A 221 -20.16 -4.63 -3.59
N PHE A 222 -20.06 -5.65 -2.74
CA PHE A 222 -20.55 -7.01 -3.00
C PHE A 222 -21.70 -7.34 -2.05
N GLY A 223 -22.78 -7.95 -2.52
CA GLY A 223 -23.95 -8.26 -1.68
C GLY A 223 -24.65 -9.55 -2.08
N MET A 224 -25.79 -9.81 -1.45
CA MET A 224 -26.65 -10.98 -1.69
C MET A 224 -25.94 -12.34 -1.51
N PHE A 225 -25.03 -12.40 -0.54
CA PHE A 225 -24.37 -13.64 -0.11
C PHE A 225 -25.36 -14.55 0.63
N ARG A 226 -25.21 -15.87 0.48
CA ARG A 226 -25.97 -16.86 1.26
C ARG A 226 -25.53 -16.88 2.73
N LYS A 227 -24.22 -16.76 2.98
CA LYS A 227 -23.59 -16.73 4.33
C LYS A 227 -22.67 -15.51 4.46
N ILE A 228 -23.23 -14.31 4.49
CA ILE A 228 -22.45 -13.06 4.50
C ILE A 228 -21.49 -12.94 5.69
N GLU A 229 -21.91 -13.42 6.86
CA GLU A 229 -21.10 -13.38 8.09
C GLU A 229 -19.80 -14.17 7.92
N GLU A 230 -19.91 -15.42 7.47
CA GLU A 230 -18.78 -16.32 7.24
C GLU A 230 -17.85 -15.77 6.16
N THR A 231 -18.42 -15.30 5.05
CA THR A 231 -17.63 -14.69 3.96
C THR A 231 -16.85 -13.47 4.44
N PHE A 232 -17.48 -12.58 5.22
CA PHE A 232 -16.82 -11.39 5.75
C PHE A 232 -15.67 -11.75 6.71
N GLN A 233 -15.90 -12.69 7.63
CA GLN A 233 -14.87 -13.14 8.58
C GLN A 233 -13.65 -13.73 7.86
N ILE A 234 -13.86 -14.55 6.82
CA ILE A 234 -12.75 -15.11 6.04
C ILE A 234 -12.01 -14.02 5.26
N MET A 235 -12.73 -13.07 4.64
CA MET A 235 -12.11 -11.94 3.95
C MET A 235 -11.25 -11.09 4.90
N GLU A 236 -11.73 -10.86 6.12
CA GLU A 236 -11.00 -10.16 7.17
C GLU A 236 -9.76 -10.93 7.62
N GLN A 237 -9.86 -12.25 7.80
CA GLN A 237 -8.72 -13.11 8.15
C GLN A 237 -7.64 -13.11 7.07
N ILE A 238 -8.00 -13.23 5.79
CA ILE A 238 -7.04 -13.21 4.68
C ILE A 238 -6.40 -11.82 4.55
N ALA A 239 -7.18 -10.74 4.68
CA ALA A 239 -6.64 -9.38 4.68
C ALA A 239 -5.66 -9.15 5.84
N ASN A 240 -6.00 -9.62 7.04
CA ASN A 240 -5.12 -9.56 8.22
C ASN A 240 -3.88 -10.43 8.05
N PHE A 241 -4.00 -11.60 7.42
CA PHE A 241 -2.86 -12.46 7.12
C PHE A 241 -1.93 -11.83 6.09
N ALA A 242 -2.47 -11.23 5.02
CA ALA A 242 -1.70 -10.49 4.03
C ALA A 242 -0.99 -9.27 4.65
N ALA A 243 -1.68 -8.54 5.54
CA ALA A 243 -1.09 -7.45 6.31
C ALA A 243 0.02 -7.94 7.23
N LYS A 244 -0.20 -9.03 7.98
CA LYS A 244 0.82 -9.65 8.84
C LYS A 244 2.01 -10.16 8.04
N LYS A 245 1.81 -10.72 6.85
CA LYS A 245 2.87 -11.16 5.94
C LYS A 245 3.73 -9.99 5.46
N LEU A 246 3.09 -8.86 5.13
CA LEU A 246 3.79 -7.60 4.83
C LEU A 246 4.53 -7.03 6.04
N LEU A 247 3.99 -7.19 7.25
CA LEU A 247 4.63 -6.74 8.50
C LEU A 247 5.76 -7.67 8.95
N SER A 248 5.66 -8.97 8.66
CA SER A 248 6.71 -9.97 8.94
C SER A 248 7.86 -9.92 7.94
N GLN A 249 7.64 -9.37 6.74
CA GLN A 249 8.71 -8.88 5.88
C GLN A 249 9.29 -7.58 6.50
N LYS A 250 10.18 -7.78 7.47
CA LYS A 250 10.92 -6.79 8.29
C LYS A 250 10.09 -5.95 9.30
N GLY A 251 9.97 -6.51 10.51
CA GLY A 251 10.15 -5.79 11.78
C GLY A 251 8.89 -5.29 12.50
N ALA A 252 8.47 -6.03 13.54
CA ALA A 252 7.32 -5.79 14.40
C ALA A 252 7.20 -4.36 14.99
N PHE A 253 5.95 -3.92 15.17
CA PHE A 253 5.53 -2.74 15.92
C PHE A 253 5.44 -3.10 17.43
N ARG A 254 5.96 -2.23 18.32
CA ARG A 254 5.66 -2.25 19.76
C ARG A 254 4.87 -0.98 20.11
N GLU A 255 3.82 -1.12 20.92
CA GLU A 255 2.86 -0.05 21.23
C GLU A 255 3.38 1.02 22.21
N GLU A 256 4.58 0.84 22.77
CA GLU A 256 5.07 1.60 23.93
C GLU A 256 5.73 2.94 23.60
N ASP A 257 5.97 3.24 22.31
CA ASP A 257 6.78 4.41 21.88
C ASP A 257 5.98 5.70 21.56
N ARG A 258 4.71 5.82 21.98
CA ARG A 258 3.91 7.02 21.65
C ARG A 258 4.22 8.22 22.56
N PHE A 259 4.55 9.34 21.92
CA PHE A 259 4.42 10.68 22.48
C PHE A 259 2.96 11.01 22.85
N PRO A 260 2.68 11.72 23.97
CA PRO A 260 1.31 12.06 24.37
C PRO A 260 0.69 13.04 23.36
N ALA A 261 -0.47 12.65 22.81
CA ALA A 261 -1.22 13.48 21.87
C ALA A 261 -1.81 14.72 22.57
N VAL A 262 -1.62 15.90 21.97
CA VAL A 262 -2.25 17.15 22.41
C VAL A 262 -3.72 17.17 22.01
N THR A 263 -4.58 16.97 23.03
CA THR A 263 -5.98 17.42 23.19
C THR A 263 -7.02 17.08 22.12
N LYS A 264 -8.07 16.33 22.51
CA LYS A 264 -9.42 16.85 22.80
C LYS A 264 -10.37 15.68 23.11
N LYS A 265 -11.15 15.84 24.18
CA LYS A 265 -12.26 14.96 24.56
C LYS A 265 -13.35 15.01 23.49
N THR A 266 -13.18 14.22 22.43
CA THR A 266 -14.20 13.78 21.45
C THR A 266 -13.49 12.96 20.38
N ALA A 267 -13.17 11.70 20.67
CA ALA A 267 -12.78 10.74 19.64
C ALA A 267 -13.94 9.74 19.47
N PRO A 268 -14.57 9.66 18.29
CA PRO A 268 -15.57 8.64 18.02
C PRO A 268 -14.88 7.28 17.79
N LYS A 269 -15.51 6.23 18.34
CA LYS A 269 -15.45 4.78 18.02
C LYS A 269 -14.10 4.16 17.62
N VAL A 270 -13.69 3.18 18.43
CA VAL A 270 -12.69 2.11 18.20
C VAL A 270 -12.16 2.07 16.76
N ILE A 271 -11.06 2.78 16.51
CA ILE A 271 -10.32 2.69 15.24
C ILE A 271 -9.65 1.32 15.23
N SER A 272 -9.94 0.49 14.22
CA SER A 272 -9.34 -0.84 14.09
C SER A 272 -7.80 -0.75 14.15
N GLN A 273 -7.17 -1.74 14.78
CA GLN A 273 -5.70 -1.81 14.86
C GLN A 273 -5.06 -1.66 13.47
N LEU A 274 -5.67 -2.30 12.46
CA LEU A 274 -5.26 -2.24 11.06
C LEU A 274 -5.20 -0.80 10.52
N LYS A 275 -6.22 0.02 10.77
CA LYS A 275 -6.23 1.43 10.32
C LYS A 275 -5.14 2.24 11.01
N ARG A 276 -4.92 2.02 12.31
CA ARG A 276 -3.82 2.68 13.05
C ARG A 276 -2.45 2.32 12.49
N ASP A 277 -2.24 1.06 12.11
CA ASP A 277 -0.96 0.57 11.57
C ASP A 277 -0.71 1.11 10.15
N PHE A 278 -1.74 1.20 9.31
CA PHE A 278 -1.64 1.84 7.99
C PHE A 278 -1.34 3.34 8.10
N ASP A 279 -2.02 4.06 9.00
CA ASP A 279 -1.76 5.48 9.24
C ASP A 279 -0.32 5.69 9.74
N ALA A 280 0.20 4.82 10.61
CA ALA A 280 1.58 4.87 11.06
C ALA A 280 2.58 4.62 9.91
N LYS A 281 2.32 3.63 9.05
CA LYS A 281 3.16 3.35 7.88
C LYS A 281 3.19 4.53 6.90
N SER A 282 2.02 5.11 6.61
CA SER A 282 1.89 6.28 5.73
C SER A 282 2.65 7.48 6.29
N ARG A 283 2.55 7.74 7.59
CA ARG A 283 3.32 8.81 8.25
C ARG A 283 4.83 8.58 8.18
N ASN A 284 5.29 7.34 8.43
CA ASN A 284 6.71 6.99 8.32
C ASN A 284 7.22 7.16 6.88
N GLU A 285 6.45 6.76 5.88
CA GLU A 285 6.78 6.95 4.46
C GLU A 285 6.86 8.43 4.08
N ALA A 286 5.87 9.23 4.49
CA ALA A 286 5.89 10.68 4.28
C ALA A 286 7.08 11.35 4.97
N TYR A 287 7.41 10.95 6.21
CA TYR A 287 8.57 11.43 6.96
C TYR A 287 9.89 11.13 6.24
N ARG A 288 10.13 9.87 5.89
CA ARG A 288 11.34 9.43 5.18
C ARG A 288 11.49 10.11 3.83
N SER A 289 10.40 10.21 3.07
CA SER A 289 10.39 10.86 1.76
C SER A 289 10.69 12.35 1.86
N ARG A 290 10.09 13.05 2.83
CA ARG A 290 10.28 14.50 3.05
C ARG A 290 11.73 14.87 3.36
N PHE A 291 12.39 14.08 4.21
CA PHE A 291 13.75 14.37 4.69
C PHE A 291 14.83 13.53 4.01
N ARG A 292 14.48 12.67 3.05
CA ARG A 292 15.41 11.74 2.35
C ARG A 292 16.17 10.85 3.34
N LEU A 293 15.45 10.24 4.27
CA LEU A 293 16.02 9.40 5.33
C LEU A 293 16.08 7.92 4.94
N PRO A 294 16.93 7.11 5.58
CA PRO A 294 17.01 5.65 5.36
C PRO A 294 15.66 4.94 5.45
N LEU A 295 15.51 3.84 4.70
CA LEU A 295 14.24 3.10 4.63
C LEU A 295 13.83 2.48 5.98
N ASN A 296 14.79 2.17 6.84
CA ASN A 296 14.59 1.62 8.18
C ASN A 296 14.28 2.69 9.24
N GLU A 297 14.37 3.99 8.91
CA GLU A 297 14.10 5.06 9.88
C GLU A 297 12.60 5.16 10.20
N ARG A 298 12.28 5.32 11.49
CA ARG A 298 10.89 5.35 11.99
C ARG A 298 10.64 6.66 12.73
N LEU A 299 9.53 7.32 12.41
CA LEU A 299 9.11 8.54 13.10
C LEU A 299 8.59 8.17 14.49
N ASP A 300 9.26 8.68 15.53
CA ASP A 300 8.80 8.51 16.90
C ASP A 300 7.70 9.52 17.20
N GLY A 301 7.88 10.79 16.80
CA GLY A 301 6.85 11.82 16.96
C GLY A 301 7.11 13.14 16.24
N GLU A 302 6.07 13.96 16.15
CA GLU A 302 6.12 15.32 15.63
C GLU A 302 5.53 16.32 16.63
N ILE A 303 6.18 17.47 16.81
CA ILE A 303 5.77 18.53 17.74
C ILE A 303 5.88 19.89 17.04
N ALA A 304 4.89 20.76 17.23
CA ALA A 304 4.96 22.14 16.76
C ALA A 304 6.02 22.93 17.56
N CYS A 305 6.88 23.66 16.87
CA CYS A 305 7.91 24.49 17.49
C CYS A 305 8.33 25.63 16.57
N HIS A 306 9.11 26.56 17.09
CA HIS A 306 9.78 27.60 16.32
C HIS A 306 11.28 27.32 16.24
N LEU A 307 11.89 27.52 15.07
CA LEU A 307 13.33 27.45 14.85
C LEU A 307 13.89 28.88 14.72
N TRP A 308 14.88 29.23 15.53
CA TRP A 308 15.64 30.47 15.36
C TRP A 308 16.63 30.32 14.20
N THR A 309 16.56 31.24 13.25
CA THR A 309 17.47 31.27 12.10
C THR A 309 18.44 32.44 12.18
N PRO A 310 19.77 32.18 12.19
CA PRO A 310 20.76 33.22 12.46
C PRO A 310 20.90 34.25 11.32
N TYR A 311 20.67 33.83 10.08
CA TYR A 311 20.86 34.66 8.87
C TYR A 311 19.81 35.76 8.71
N ASN A 312 18.58 35.57 9.22
CA ASN A 312 17.52 36.58 9.19
C ASN A 312 17.12 37.08 10.59
N ARG A 313 17.77 36.55 11.64
CA ARG A 313 17.51 36.86 13.06
C ARG A 313 16.02 36.80 13.41
N SER A 314 15.36 35.74 12.97
CA SER A 314 13.92 35.55 13.20
C SER A 314 13.60 34.12 13.61
N SER A 315 12.45 33.94 14.27
CA SER A 315 11.91 32.64 14.63
C SER A 315 10.89 32.18 13.59
N ILE A 316 11.15 31.03 12.97
CA ILE A 316 10.30 30.45 11.93
C ILE A 316 9.44 29.35 12.53
N SER A 317 8.13 29.45 12.32
CA SER A 317 7.17 28.47 12.80
C SER A 317 7.15 27.20 11.94
N GLY A 318 7.16 26.04 12.58
CA GLY A 318 7.18 24.75 11.91
C GLY A 318 6.91 23.58 12.84
N LYS A 319 7.39 22.41 12.42
CA LYS A 319 7.30 21.17 13.19
C LYS A 319 8.69 20.55 13.33
N LEU A 320 8.99 20.10 14.55
CA LEU A 320 10.09 19.21 14.87
C LEU A 320 9.61 17.76 14.70
N TYR A 321 10.39 16.97 14.00
CA TYR A 321 10.22 15.54 13.81
C TYR A 321 11.38 14.84 14.50
N VAL A 322 11.08 13.86 15.33
CA VAL A 322 12.09 13.12 16.08
C VAL A 322 11.96 11.65 15.71
N SER A 323 13.10 11.04 15.40
CA SER A 323 13.25 9.62 15.16
C SER A 323 14.50 9.10 15.87
N SER A 324 14.73 7.79 15.84
CA SER A 324 15.82 7.16 16.57
C SER A 324 17.22 7.66 16.19
N ASN A 325 17.41 8.11 14.94
CA ASN A 325 18.72 8.56 14.44
C ASN A 325 18.73 10.02 13.96
N PHE A 326 17.58 10.70 13.88
CA PHE A 326 17.50 12.07 13.37
C PHE A 326 16.56 12.98 14.17
N ILE A 327 16.95 14.26 14.22
CA ILE A 327 16.08 15.38 14.56
C ILE A 327 15.90 16.20 13.29
N CYS A 328 14.68 16.26 12.77
CA CYS A 328 14.37 16.99 11.55
C CYS A 328 13.44 18.15 11.86
N PHE A 329 13.57 19.28 11.16
CA PHE A 329 12.64 20.40 11.24
C PHE A 329 12.14 20.76 9.86
N ALA A 330 10.85 21.08 9.78
CA ALA A 330 10.30 21.69 8.58
C ALA A 330 9.37 22.84 8.92
N SER A 331 9.58 23.96 8.23
CA SER A 331 8.73 25.14 8.30
C SER A 331 7.30 24.86 7.87
N ARG A 332 6.36 25.64 8.39
CA ARG A 332 4.95 25.59 7.99
C ARG A 332 4.75 26.00 6.52
N LEU A 333 5.49 26.99 6.06
CA LEU A 333 5.52 27.39 4.66
C LEU A 333 6.44 26.46 3.87
N HIS A 334 6.01 26.10 2.65
CA HIS A 334 6.78 25.19 1.81
C HIS A 334 8.14 25.81 1.46
N ARG A 335 9.22 25.02 1.62
CA ARG A 335 10.62 25.37 1.31
C ARG A 335 11.20 26.61 2.00
N GLN A 336 10.49 27.18 2.96
CA GLN A 336 11.03 28.31 3.72
C GLN A 336 12.29 27.88 4.48
N VAL A 337 12.22 26.84 5.32
CA VAL A 337 13.38 26.19 5.94
C VAL A 337 13.11 24.72 6.22
N ASN A 338 14.01 23.85 5.80
CA ASN A 338 14.11 22.47 6.29
C ASN A 338 15.50 22.23 6.89
N LEU A 339 15.56 21.37 7.90
CA LEU A 339 16.79 21.04 8.61
C LEU A 339 16.79 19.55 8.98
N ILE A 340 17.95 18.90 8.89
CA ILE A 340 18.15 17.51 9.27
C ILE A 340 19.40 17.45 10.14
N ILE A 341 19.24 17.04 11.39
CA ILE A 341 20.31 16.92 12.37
C ILE A 341 20.42 15.44 12.75
N PRO A 342 21.41 14.70 12.23
CA PRO A 342 21.68 13.34 12.67
C PRO A 342 22.16 13.34 14.13
N PHE A 343 21.68 12.40 14.95
CA PHE A 343 22.09 12.31 16.36
C PHE A 343 23.60 12.12 16.54
N ARG A 344 24.26 11.51 15.55
CA ARG A 344 25.72 11.33 15.52
C ARG A 344 26.52 12.63 15.50
N ASP A 345 25.90 13.70 15.02
CA ASP A 345 26.52 15.01 14.89
C ASP A 345 26.26 15.87 16.13
N ILE A 346 25.33 15.46 16.99
CA ILE A 346 24.95 16.17 18.22
C ILE A 346 25.98 15.91 19.31
N ILE A 347 26.46 16.98 19.93
CA ILE A 347 27.32 16.93 21.12
C ILE A 347 26.46 17.00 22.37
N ILE A 348 25.56 17.99 22.43
CA ILE A 348 24.78 18.27 23.62
C ILE A 348 23.40 18.82 23.24
N VAL A 349 22.41 18.44 24.05
CA VAL A 349 21.05 18.98 24.03
C VAL A 349 20.79 19.58 25.41
N GLU A 350 20.60 20.89 25.48
CA GLU A 350 20.48 21.61 26.74
C GLU A 350 19.30 22.59 26.77
N LYS A 351 18.97 23.06 27.97
CA LYS A 351 18.06 24.18 28.17
C LYS A 351 18.82 25.46 27.85
N HIS A 352 18.18 26.43 27.21
CA HIS A 352 18.83 27.74 27.05
C HIS A 352 19.08 28.39 28.42
N SER A 353 20.35 28.68 28.73
CA SER A 353 20.81 29.24 30.00
C SER A 353 20.72 30.78 29.96
N ASN A 354 19.93 31.37 30.86
CA ASN A 354 19.79 32.81 31.02
C ASN A 354 21.14 33.46 31.40
N ASN A 355 21.87 34.02 30.45
CA ASN A 355 23.03 34.88 30.75
C ASN A 355 23.02 36.23 30.01
N SER A 356 21.86 36.68 29.51
CA SER A 356 21.72 38.05 29.01
C SER A 356 20.37 38.66 29.35
N ASN A 357 20.37 39.93 29.76
CA ASN A 357 19.22 40.76 30.12
C ASN A 357 18.32 41.10 28.91
N VAL A 358 18.09 40.15 27.99
CA VAL A 358 17.29 40.37 26.79
C VAL A 358 15.91 39.73 27.00
N SER A 359 14.91 40.60 27.10
CA SER A 359 13.50 40.31 27.35
C SER A 359 12.76 39.76 26.12
N ASN A 360 13.25 38.68 25.50
CA ASN A 360 12.48 37.93 24.51
C ASN A 360 11.92 36.65 25.16
N PHE A 361 10.64 36.71 25.57
CA PHE A 361 9.92 35.61 26.25
C PHE A 361 9.98 34.28 25.47
N ASP A 362 10.00 34.32 24.14
CA ASP A 362 10.08 33.14 23.27
C ASP A 362 11.39 32.35 23.40
N ILE A 363 12.48 32.97 23.86
CA ILE A 363 13.80 32.31 23.96
C ILE A 363 13.98 31.65 25.34
N GLN A 364 13.20 32.06 26.35
CA GLN A 364 13.32 31.58 27.73
C GLN A 364 12.90 30.10 27.89
N SER A 365 12.09 29.58 26.99
CA SER A 365 11.69 28.16 26.94
C SER A 365 12.34 27.40 25.78
N ALA A 366 13.53 27.81 25.35
CA ALA A 366 14.20 27.18 24.22
C ALA A 366 15.03 25.94 24.62
N ILE A 367 15.13 25.01 23.66
CA ILE A 367 16.06 23.88 23.66
C ILE A 367 17.18 24.23 22.68
N VAL A 368 18.41 24.07 23.14
CA VAL A 368 19.63 24.36 22.38
C VAL A 368 20.29 23.03 22.01
N ILE A 369 20.55 22.82 20.72
CA ILE A 369 21.20 21.64 20.18
C ILE A 369 22.52 22.07 19.56
N THR A 370 23.62 21.60 20.14
CA THR A 370 24.98 21.91 19.67
C THR A 370 25.51 20.71 18.91
N ILE A 371 26.04 20.96 17.70
CA ILE A 371 26.62 19.93 16.83
C ILE A 371 28.13 20.06 16.73
N LYS A 372 28.79 19.02 16.21
CA LYS A 372 30.25 18.94 16.03
C LYS A 372 30.83 19.94 15.02
N TYR A 373 30.03 20.41 14.09
CA TYR A 373 30.50 21.23 12.96
C TYR A 373 30.32 22.74 13.21
N GLU A 374 31.06 23.53 12.46
CA GLU A 374 30.98 24.99 12.47
C GLU A 374 29.59 25.47 11.98
N GLY A 375 28.96 26.40 12.70
CA GLY A 375 27.59 26.86 12.39
C GLY A 375 26.77 27.37 13.57
N GLY A 376 27.29 27.26 14.79
CA GLY A 376 26.59 27.68 16.02
C GLY A 376 25.48 26.70 16.42
N PRO A 377 24.91 26.86 17.62
CA PRO A 377 23.87 25.96 18.10
C PRO A 377 22.52 26.22 17.44
N PHE A 378 21.73 25.15 17.23
CA PHE A 378 20.35 25.26 16.79
C PHE A 378 19.44 25.52 17.99
N ILE A 379 18.61 26.56 17.89
CA ILE A 379 17.73 26.98 18.99
C ILE A 379 16.29 26.76 18.57
N PHE A 380 15.60 25.87 19.29
CA PHE A 380 14.18 25.58 19.10
C PHE A 380 13.37 26.11 20.28
N SER A 381 12.24 26.75 20.03
CA SER A 381 11.38 27.32 21.08
C SER A 381 9.89 27.02 20.84
N ASN A 382 9.04 27.56 21.72
CA ASN A 382 7.58 27.42 21.68
C ASN A 382 7.09 25.95 21.78
N PHE A 383 7.68 25.17 22.68
CA PHE A 383 7.25 23.81 22.99
C PHE A 383 6.14 23.81 24.05
N VAL A 384 5.11 22.98 23.84
CA VAL A 384 4.02 22.78 24.83
C VAL A 384 4.52 22.10 26.11
N ASP A 385 5.34 21.05 25.98
CA ASP A 385 6.00 20.38 27.12
C ASP A 385 7.51 20.23 26.87
N ARG A 386 8.23 21.30 27.17
CA ARG A 386 9.68 21.38 26.97
C ARG A 386 10.46 20.33 27.77
N SER A 387 10.06 20.05 29.00
CA SER A 387 10.78 19.15 29.91
C SER A 387 10.77 17.73 29.37
N PHE A 388 9.62 17.30 28.90
CA PHE A 388 9.44 15.98 28.31
C PHE A 388 10.21 15.84 26.97
N ILE A 389 10.20 16.86 26.08
CA ILE A 389 11.00 16.83 24.83
C ILE A 389 12.49 16.75 25.14
N LEU A 390 12.98 17.58 26.07
CA LEU A 390 14.37 17.55 26.47
C LEU A 390 14.77 16.16 27.00
N SER A 391 13.95 15.60 27.91
CA SER A 391 14.20 14.26 28.46
C SER A 391 14.31 13.22 27.34
N LYS A 392 13.37 13.23 26.38
CA LYS A 392 13.35 12.25 25.29
C LYS A 392 14.55 12.41 24.35
N LEU A 393 14.92 13.64 23.98
CA LEU A 393 16.10 13.89 23.15
C LEU A 393 17.40 13.45 23.86
N SER A 394 17.51 13.70 25.16
CA SER A 394 18.65 13.23 25.96
C SER A 394 18.70 11.70 26.04
N THR A 395 17.56 11.03 26.22
CA THR A 395 17.47 9.56 26.20
C THR A 395 17.91 9.00 24.85
N LEU A 396 17.37 9.52 23.74
CA LEU A 396 17.73 9.07 22.39
C LEU A 396 19.22 9.29 22.08
N LEU A 397 19.79 10.42 22.51
CA LEU A 397 21.21 10.69 22.36
C LEU A 397 22.07 9.69 23.15
N SER A 398 21.63 9.31 24.36
CA SER A 398 22.30 8.29 25.18
C SER A 398 22.25 6.91 24.51
N GLU A 399 21.06 6.47 24.08
CA GLU A 399 20.86 5.20 23.36
C GLU A 399 21.70 5.14 22.08
N TYR A 400 21.84 6.27 21.38
CA TYR A 400 22.66 6.37 20.18
C TYR A 400 24.16 6.22 20.50
N ASN A 401 24.64 6.89 21.55
CA ASN A 401 26.04 6.81 21.97
C ASN A 401 26.43 5.39 22.40
N GLU A 402 25.54 4.65 23.06
CA GLU A 402 25.76 3.24 23.39
C GLU A 402 25.90 2.36 22.15
N LYS A 403 25.06 2.57 21.13
CA LYS A 403 25.16 1.86 19.83
C LYS A 403 26.52 2.10 19.16
N ILE A 404 27.01 3.34 19.13
CA ILE A 404 28.32 3.65 18.52
C ILE A 404 29.48 2.92 19.20
N ILE A 405 29.52 2.86 20.53
CA ILE A 405 30.65 2.27 21.27
C ILE A 405 30.88 0.81 20.87
N SER A 406 29.82 0.09 20.47
CA SER A 406 29.92 -1.29 19.97
C SER A 406 30.51 -1.45 18.56
N ILE A 407 30.60 -0.37 17.77
CA ILE A 407 30.98 -0.38 16.34
C ILE A 407 32.45 0.05 16.14
N ILE A 408 33.09 0.64 17.15
CA ILE A 408 34.48 1.15 17.04
C ILE A 408 35.48 0.00 17.15
N ASN A 409 35.72 -0.69 16.04
CA ASN A 409 36.93 -1.46 15.77
C ASN A 409 36.97 -1.85 14.28
N LEU A 410 37.15 -0.87 13.39
CA LEU A 410 37.51 -1.18 12.00
C LEU A 410 38.60 -0.23 11.50
N PRO A 411 39.60 -0.76 10.77
CA PRO A 411 40.67 0.03 10.20
C PRO A 411 40.11 1.00 9.15
N SER A 412 40.66 2.21 9.12
CA SER A 412 40.43 3.20 8.06
C SER A 412 40.97 2.68 6.73
N ILE A 413 40.24 2.94 5.65
CA ILE A 413 40.57 2.39 4.32
C ILE A 413 40.71 3.52 3.30
N THR A 414 41.64 3.32 2.37
CA THR A 414 41.94 4.19 1.24
C THR A 414 40.74 4.26 0.29
N ILE A 415 40.19 5.46 0.15
CA ILE A 415 39.08 5.78 -0.75
C ILE A 415 39.67 6.07 -2.14
N SER A 416 39.14 5.47 -3.20
CA SER A 416 39.54 5.79 -4.58
C SER A 416 39.05 7.18 -4.97
N SER A 417 39.86 8.00 -5.65
CA SER A 417 39.43 9.33 -6.09
C SER A 417 38.42 9.24 -7.26
N PRO A 418 37.53 10.25 -7.43
CA PRO A 418 36.66 10.36 -8.61
C PRO A 418 37.41 10.23 -9.95
N LEU A 419 36.81 9.56 -10.93
CA LEU A 419 37.48 9.28 -12.21
C LEU A 419 37.76 10.56 -13.01
N TYR A 420 36.95 11.62 -12.89
CA TYR A 420 37.22 12.86 -13.62
C TYR A 420 38.55 13.50 -13.23
N LEU A 421 38.99 13.38 -11.97
CA LEU A 421 40.27 13.91 -11.51
C LEU A 421 41.46 13.15 -12.11
N GLN A 422 41.26 11.88 -12.49
CA GLN A 422 42.29 11.02 -13.04
C GLN A 422 42.39 11.12 -14.57
N PHE A 423 41.26 11.36 -15.26
CA PHE A 423 41.17 11.21 -16.72
C PHE A 423 40.76 12.48 -17.48
N ASN A 424 40.39 13.57 -16.79
CA ASN A 424 39.85 14.77 -17.44
C ASN A 424 40.86 15.92 -17.52
N ASN A 425 41.85 15.80 -18.43
CA ASN A 425 42.88 16.81 -18.67
C ASN A 425 42.48 17.92 -19.66
N ASN A 426 41.25 17.93 -20.19
CA ASN A 426 40.83 18.83 -21.28
C ASN A 426 39.67 19.76 -20.87
N ILE A 427 39.62 20.24 -19.62
CA ILE A 427 38.65 21.27 -19.23
C ILE A 427 39.13 22.60 -19.81
N THR A 428 38.34 23.19 -20.71
CA THR A 428 38.65 24.52 -21.30
C THR A 428 38.78 25.58 -20.21
N GLU A 429 39.63 26.60 -20.40
CA GLU A 429 39.81 27.70 -19.44
C GLU A 429 38.48 28.40 -19.11
N GLU A 430 37.60 28.53 -20.10
CA GLU A 430 36.26 29.08 -19.94
C GLU A 430 35.38 28.22 -19.02
N GLN A 431 35.37 26.89 -19.18
CA GLN A 431 34.65 25.98 -18.29
C GLN A 431 35.20 26.03 -16.87
N GLN A 432 36.52 26.14 -16.69
CA GLN A 432 37.13 26.30 -15.37
C GLN A 432 36.73 27.63 -14.71
N ALA A 433 36.68 28.72 -15.48
CA ALA A 433 36.23 30.02 -14.98
C ALA A 433 34.76 29.98 -14.52
N PHE A 434 33.87 29.37 -15.32
CA PHE A 434 32.47 29.17 -14.92
C PHE A 434 32.33 28.28 -13.68
N ASP A 435 33.12 27.20 -13.56
CA ASP A 435 33.08 26.31 -12.39
C ASP A 435 33.52 27.06 -11.12
N LYS A 436 34.56 27.91 -11.20
CA LYS A 436 35.01 28.77 -10.10
C LYS A 436 33.97 29.80 -9.67
N ILE A 437 33.26 30.42 -10.62
CA ILE A 437 32.18 31.37 -10.31
C ILE A 437 31.06 30.65 -9.55
N ARG A 438 30.65 29.45 -10.01
CA ARG A 438 29.66 28.63 -9.31
C ARG A 438 30.15 28.25 -7.92
N GLU A 439 31.39 27.82 -7.80
CA GLU A 439 31.99 27.43 -6.53
C GLU A 439 31.99 28.59 -5.51
N ALA A 440 32.31 29.81 -5.92
CA ALA A 440 32.21 30.99 -5.06
C ALA A 440 30.77 31.26 -4.56
N ALA A 441 29.76 31.07 -5.43
CA ALA A 441 28.36 31.19 -5.04
C ALA A 441 27.96 30.13 -4.00
N TRP A 442 28.43 28.89 -4.16
CA TRP A 442 28.22 27.81 -3.18
C TRP A 442 28.87 28.09 -1.83
N TYR A 443 30.11 28.57 -1.79
CA TYR A 443 30.76 28.94 -0.52
C TYR A 443 30.08 30.12 0.18
N THR A 444 29.57 31.08 -0.60
CA THR A 444 28.75 32.18 -0.06
C THR A 444 27.47 31.63 0.59
N HIS A 445 26.81 30.68 -0.07
CA HIS A 445 25.64 30.00 0.48
C HIS A 445 25.98 29.24 1.78
N PHE A 446 27.08 28.49 1.79
CA PHE A 446 27.53 27.75 2.98
C PHE A 446 27.87 28.66 4.16
N ALA A 447 28.45 29.84 3.91
CA ALA A 447 28.75 30.80 4.96
C ALA A 447 27.48 31.35 5.65
N ILE A 448 26.36 31.42 4.93
CA ILE A 448 25.10 31.96 5.44
C ILE A 448 24.23 30.87 6.06
N TYR A 449 24.12 29.72 5.39
CA TYR A 449 23.16 28.66 5.70
C TYR A 449 23.80 27.41 6.32
N GLY A 450 25.12 27.41 6.52
CA GLY A 450 25.88 26.26 7.00
C GLY A 450 26.22 25.26 5.88
N LYS A 451 27.02 24.25 6.21
CA LYS A 451 27.46 23.20 5.29
C LYS A 451 27.15 21.81 5.86
N GLY A 452 26.97 20.82 4.99
CA GLY A 452 26.77 19.42 5.37
C GLY A 452 25.34 19.06 5.76
N SER A 453 25.17 18.00 6.56
CA SER A 453 23.88 17.41 6.93
C SER A 453 22.90 18.42 7.53
N ALA A 454 23.40 19.25 8.45
CA ALA A 454 22.63 20.23 9.20
C ALA A 454 22.59 21.63 8.56
N MET A 455 22.83 21.74 7.25
CA MET A 455 22.62 23.00 6.52
C MET A 455 21.14 23.40 6.52
N TYR A 456 20.86 24.69 6.69
CA TYR A 456 19.52 25.26 6.52
C TYR A 456 19.12 25.21 5.04
N ARG A 457 18.19 24.32 4.69
CA ARG A 457 17.70 24.18 3.31
C ARG A 457 16.56 25.16 3.05
N THR A 458 16.83 26.24 2.34
CA THR A 458 15.90 27.35 2.05
C THR A 458 15.54 27.42 0.57
N ASN A 459 14.72 28.40 0.16
CA ASN A 459 14.44 28.66 -1.26
C ASN A 459 15.71 28.99 -2.05
N ASP A 460 16.63 29.76 -1.47
CA ASP A 460 17.91 30.14 -2.08
C ASP A 460 18.73 28.92 -2.49
N LEU A 461 18.65 27.81 -1.73
CA LEU A 461 19.32 26.57 -2.10
C LEU A 461 18.76 26.01 -3.42
N TYR A 462 17.44 26.08 -3.63
CA TYR A 462 16.84 25.60 -4.86
C TYR A 462 17.22 26.48 -6.06
N GLU A 463 17.28 27.80 -5.88
CA GLU A 463 17.78 28.72 -6.91
C GLU A 463 19.23 28.42 -7.28
N LEU A 464 20.07 28.14 -6.28
CA LEU A 464 21.47 27.76 -6.48
C LEU A 464 21.60 26.40 -7.19
N LEU A 465 20.74 25.43 -6.87
CA LEU A 465 20.69 24.15 -7.57
C LEU A 465 20.33 24.32 -9.06
N PHE A 466 19.43 25.26 -9.40
CA PHE A 466 19.11 25.58 -10.80
C PHE A 466 20.29 26.19 -11.58
N GLN A 467 21.19 26.91 -10.90
CA GLN A 467 22.42 27.46 -11.49
C GLN A 467 23.50 26.38 -11.72
N GLY A 468 23.33 25.21 -11.10
CA GLY A 468 24.18 24.04 -11.25
C GLY A 468 25.20 23.85 -10.13
N ILE A 469 25.59 22.60 -9.93
CA ILE A 469 26.61 22.21 -8.93
C ILE A 469 27.99 22.14 -9.63
N PRO A 470 29.03 22.84 -9.10
CA PRO A 470 30.37 22.77 -9.64
C PRO A 470 30.98 21.38 -9.44
N ASN A 471 31.89 20.98 -10.33
CA ASN A 471 32.41 19.61 -10.36
C ASN A 471 33.05 19.19 -9.01
N SER A 472 33.77 20.12 -8.36
CA SER A 472 34.43 19.89 -7.06
C SER A 472 33.46 19.53 -5.93
N LEU A 473 32.22 20.01 -5.98
CA LEU A 473 31.21 19.81 -4.93
C LEU A 473 30.20 18.71 -5.24
N ARG A 474 30.21 18.13 -6.46
CA ARG A 474 29.21 17.12 -6.86
C ARG A 474 29.23 15.89 -5.96
N ASN A 475 30.41 15.36 -5.62
CA ASN A 475 30.48 14.19 -4.75
C ASN A 475 29.74 14.42 -3.44
N GLU A 476 30.14 15.47 -2.71
CA GLU A 476 29.61 15.80 -1.41
C GLU A 476 28.09 16.09 -1.47
N LEU A 477 27.67 16.94 -2.42
CA LEU A 477 26.30 17.42 -2.49
C LEU A 477 25.33 16.37 -3.05
N TRP A 478 25.74 15.55 -4.02
CA TRP A 478 24.88 14.46 -4.50
C TRP A 478 24.67 13.39 -3.43
N LEU A 479 25.72 13.04 -2.69
CA LEU A 479 25.63 12.11 -1.57
C LEU A 479 24.72 12.66 -0.45
N LEU A 480 24.83 13.95 -0.16
CA LEU A 480 24.01 14.64 0.85
C LEU A 480 22.53 14.76 0.44
N PHE A 481 22.24 15.23 -0.77
CA PHE A 481 20.86 15.51 -1.20
C PHE A 481 20.07 14.26 -1.59
N SER A 482 20.75 13.20 -2.00
CA SER A 482 20.12 11.88 -2.17
C SER A 482 19.79 11.21 -0.83
N GLY A 483 20.39 11.68 0.27
CA GLY A 483 20.31 11.03 1.59
C GLY A 483 21.19 9.79 1.73
N ALA A 484 21.97 9.44 0.69
CA ALA A 484 22.85 8.28 0.67
C ALA A 484 23.96 8.35 1.73
N ILE A 485 24.36 9.57 2.12
CA ILE A 485 25.30 9.79 3.23
C ILE A 485 24.84 9.11 4.53
N TYR A 486 23.53 9.05 4.78
CA TYR A 486 22.98 8.44 5.99
C TYR A 486 23.05 6.92 5.94
N ASP A 487 22.77 6.32 4.78
CA ASP A 487 22.88 4.87 4.58
C ASP A 487 24.34 4.41 4.66
N LYS A 488 25.26 5.18 4.04
CA LYS A 488 26.71 4.92 4.12
C LYS A 488 27.20 4.86 5.55
N GLU A 489 26.88 5.87 6.33
CA GLU A 489 27.38 5.98 7.70
C GLU A 489 26.72 4.99 8.66
N ALA A 490 25.47 4.60 8.42
CA ALA A 490 24.79 3.56 9.19
C ALA A 490 25.34 2.15 8.89
N ASN A 491 26.02 1.96 7.76
CA ASN A 491 26.43 0.66 7.25
C ASN A 491 27.92 0.63 6.86
N PRO A 492 28.84 0.81 7.83
CA PRO A 492 30.27 0.85 7.54
C PRO A 492 30.73 -0.49 6.94
N ASN A 493 31.61 -0.44 5.94
CA ASN A 493 32.26 -1.59 5.28
C ASN A 493 31.37 -2.50 4.43
N ILE A 494 30.07 -2.22 4.29
CA ILE A 494 29.19 -3.04 3.45
C ILE A 494 29.65 -3.06 2.00
N TYR A 495 30.03 -1.91 1.42
CA TYR A 495 30.54 -1.88 0.05
C TYR A 495 31.73 -2.84 -0.15
N ARG A 496 32.70 -2.81 0.76
CA ARG A 496 33.90 -3.67 0.69
C ARG A 496 33.56 -5.14 0.80
N LYS A 497 32.64 -5.48 1.71
CA LYS A 497 32.11 -6.83 1.83
C LYS A 497 31.47 -7.29 0.52
N CYS A 498 30.60 -6.47 -0.07
CA CYS A 498 29.95 -6.80 -1.35
C CYS A 498 30.94 -6.94 -2.51
N VAL A 499 31.98 -6.11 -2.56
CA VAL A 499 33.06 -6.24 -3.56
C VAL A 499 33.83 -7.56 -3.38
N TYR A 500 34.15 -7.91 -2.13
CA TYR A 500 34.83 -9.17 -1.81
C TYR A 500 33.96 -10.39 -2.16
N ASP A 501 32.70 -10.38 -1.71
CA ASP A 501 31.76 -11.49 -1.90
C ASP A 501 31.48 -11.70 -3.40
N SER A 502 31.20 -10.62 -4.15
CA SER A 502 30.95 -10.71 -5.59
C SER A 502 32.16 -11.12 -6.44
N SER A 503 33.38 -11.04 -5.89
CA SER A 503 34.61 -11.45 -6.59
C SER A 503 35.06 -12.86 -6.25
N ASN A 504 34.72 -13.37 -5.05
CA ASN A 504 35.29 -14.60 -4.51
C ASN A 504 34.26 -15.71 -4.24
N VAL A 505 32.96 -15.39 -4.12
CA VAL A 505 31.91 -16.36 -3.86
C VAL A 505 31.21 -16.73 -5.16
N LYS A 506 31.35 -17.99 -5.61
CA LYS A 506 30.56 -18.53 -6.72
C LYS A 506 29.12 -18.69 -6.25
N THR A 507 28.29 -17.73 -6.65
CA THR A 507 26.85 -17.68 -6.34
C THR A 507 26.08 -17.95 -7.63
N ASP A 508 24.77 -18.27 -7.58
CA ASP A 508 23.87 -18.37 -8.75
C ASP A 508 23.71 -17.04 -9.56
N GLN A 509 24.61 -16.07 -9.35
CA GLN A 509 24.65 -14.73 -9.96
C GLN A 509 25.41 -14.69 -11.29
N ASP A 510 25.83 -15.83 -11.84
CA ASP A 510 26.62 -15.87 -13.09
C ASP A 510 25.88 -15.19 -14.26
N ILE A 511 24.56 -15.37 -14.36
CA ILE A 511 23.73 -14.73 -15.40
C ILE A 511 23.77 -13.19 -15.27
N ILE A 512 23.62 -12.67 -14.04
CA ILE A 512 23.66 -11.22 -13.77
C ILE A 512 25.07 -10.66 -14.05
N ASN A 513 26.11 -11.41 -13.67
CA ASN A 513 27.48 -11.02 -13.94
C ASN A 513 27.78 -10.96 -15.44
N GLU A 514 27.27 -11.90 -16.24
CA GLU A 514 27.40 -11.90 -17.69
C GLU A 514 26.61 -10.75 -18.34
N GLU A 515 25.43 -10.40 -17.81
CA GLU A 515 24.69 -9.20 -18.22
C GLU A 515 25.49 -7.92 -17.96
N ILE A 516 26.03 -7.77 -16.75
CA ILE A 516 26.88 -6.63 -16.39
C ILE A 516 28.06 -6.53 -17.36
N GLU A 517 28.83 -7.61 -17.57
CA GLU A 517 30.01 -7.61 -18.46
C GLU A 517 29.67 -7.15 -19.89
N ARG A 518 28.54 -7.61 -20.44
CA ARG A 518 28.09 -7.21 -21.78
C ARG A 518 27.78 -5.72 -21.88
N ASP A 519 27.32 -5.12 -20.78
CA ASP A 519 26.88 -3.72 -20.73
C ASP A 519 27.98 -2.73 -20.32
N LEU A 520 29.10 -3.19 -19.73
CA LEU A 520 30.19 -2.32 -19.27
C LEU A 520 30.75 -1.43 -20.40
N HIS A 521 30.98 -2.01 -21.58
CA HIS A 521 31.55 -1.29 -22.72
C HIS A 521 30.55 -0.40 -23.45
N ARG A 522 29.26 -0.50 -23.11
CA ARG A 522 28.19 0.37 -23.64
C ARG A 522 27.98 1.62 -22.79
N ALA A 523 28.55 1.66 -21.59
CA ALA A 523 28.41 2.81 -20.69
C ALA A 523 29.35 3.95 -21.12
N LEU A 524 28.76 5.07 -21.57
CA LEU A 524 29.46 6.33 -21.85
C LEU A 524 30.74 6.17 -22.71
N PRO A 525 30.66 5.58 -23.92
CA PRO A 525 31.84 5.21 -24.71
C PRO A 525 32.74 6.40 -25.11
N ASP A 526 32.15 7.59 -25.20
CA ASP A 526 32.86 8.83 -25.55
C ASP A 526 33.68 9.41 -24.38
N GLN A 527 33.47 8.92 -23.15
CA GLN A 527 34.19 9.39 -21.97
C GLN A 527 35.54 8.67 -21.83
N LYS A 528 36.63 9.43 -21.78
CA LYS A 528 38.00 8.91 -21.67
C LYS A 528 38.19 7.91 -20.52
N ALA A 529 37.53 8.12 -19.38
CA ALA A 529 37.61 7.23 -18.23
C ALA A 529 37.18 5.78 -18.55
N TYR A 530 36.22 5.58 -19.46
CA TYR A 530 35.71 4.26 -19.87
C TYR A 530 36.40 3.69 -21.10
N GLN A 531 37.37 4.42 -21.67
CA GLN A 531 38.30 3.89 -22.68
C GLN A 531 39.50 3.17 -22.03
N HIS A 532 39.66 3.29 -20.71
CA HIS A 532 40.70 2.62 -19.93
C HIS A 532 40.12 1.54 -19.01
N GLU A 533 40.88 0.46 -18.80
CA GLU A 533 40.48 -0.64 -17.92
C GLU A 533 40.19 -0.19 -16.49
N ALA A 534 40.86 0.85 -15.99
CA ALA A 534 40.63 1.36 -14.64
C ALA A 534 39.18 1.80 -14.41
N GLY A 535 38.59 2.58 -15.33
CA GLY A 535 37.20 3.03 -15.23
C GLY A 535 36.20 1.90 -15.45
N ILE A 536 36.47 0.99 -16.41
CA ILE A 536 35.66 -0.20 -16.64
C ILE A 536 35.67 -1.13 -15.42
N ASN A 537 36.82 -1.33 -14.79
CA ASN A 537 36.98 -2.15 -13.58
C ASN A 537 36.27 -1.51 -12.38
N ALA A 538 36.28 -0.19 -12.24
CA ALA A 538 35.53 0.52 -11.21
C ALA A 538 34.01 0.35 -11.42
N LEU A 539 33.53 0.49 -12.66
CA LEU A 539 32.11 0.26 -12.98
C LEU A 539 31.68 -1.19 -12.72
N ARG A 540 32.53 -2.16 -13.07
CA ARG A 540 32.30 -3.58 -12.77
C ARG A 540 32.14 -3.82 -11.26
N ARG A 541 33.07 -3.33 -10.45
CA ARG A 541 33.01 -3.49 -8.99
C ARG A 541 31.76 -2.85 -8.41
N LEU A 542 31.42 -1.63 -8.85
CA LEU A 542 30.22 -0.92 -8.41
C LEU A 542 28.94 -1.73 -8.69
N LEU A 543 28.74 -2.16 -9.94
CA LEU A 543 27.51 -2.86 -10.36
C LEU A 543 27.39 -4.24 -9.71
N ARG A 544 28.50 -4.99 -9.64
CA ARG A 544 28.51 -6.30 -8.98
C ARG A 544 28.27 -6.18 -7.47
N ALA A 545 28.89 -5.19 -6.82
CA ALA A 545 28.66 -4.94 -5.41
C ALA A 545 27.19 -4.59 -5.15
N TYR A 546 26.56 -3.77 -6.00
CA TYR A 546 25.14 -3.45 -5.88
C TYR A 546 24.23 -4.68 -6.07
N ALA A 547 24.46 -5.48 -7.11
CA ALA A 547 23.70 -6.71 -7.35
C ALA A 547 23.86 -7.73 -6.20
N CYS A 548 25.03 -7.75 -5.55
CA CYS A 548 25.27 -8.54 -4.34
C CYS A 548 24.58 -7.96 -3.10
N TYR A 549 24.51 -6.63 -2.99
CA TYR A 549 23.88 -5.95 -1.86
C TYR A 549 22.37 -6.15 -1.83
N ASN A 550 21.72 -6.02 -2.98
CA ASN A 550 20.27 -6.14 -3.12
C ASN A 550 19.90 -7.13 -4.22
N ILE A 551 19.76 -8.40 -3.83
CA ILE A 551 19.44 -9.51 -4.74
C ILE A 551 18.04 -9.37 -5.36
N ASP A 552 17.09 -8.75 -4.65
CA ASP A 552 15.71 -8.57 -5.13
C ASP A 552 15.65 -7.63 -6.35
N VAL A 553 16.54 -6.63 -6.39
CA VAL A 553 16.69 -5.73 -7.54
C VAL A 553 17.70 -6.28 -8.54
N GLY A 554 18.81 -6.86 -8.05
CA GLY A 554 19.90 -7.36 -8.87
C GLY A 554 20.52 -6.28 -9.75
N TYR A 555 20.61 -6.54 -11.05
CA TYR A 555 21.03 -5.58 -12.05
C TYR A 555 19.86 -5.27 -12.99
N CYS A 556 19.56 -3.99 -13.17
CA CYS A 556 18.56 -3.51 -14.13
C CYS A 556 19.24 -2.74 -15.26
N GLN A 557 18.64 -2.78 -16.44
CA GLN A 557 19.10 -2.00 -17.59
C GLN A 557 19.19 -0.51 -17.25
N ALA A 558 20.20 0.17 -17.81
CA ALA A 558 20.58 1.57 -17.55
C ALA A 558 21.34 1.85 -16.25
N MET A 559 21.46 0.88 -15.33
CA MET A 559 22.34 1.04 -14.16
C MET A 559 23.81 1.26 -14.54
N ASN A 560 24.28 0.65 -15.64
CA ASN A 560 25.62 0.88 -16.17
C ASN A 560 25.88 2.34 -16.57
N ILE A 561 24.91 3.01 -17.18
CA ILE A 561 25.01 4.42 -17.57
C ILE A 561 25.04 5.30 -16.31
N ILE A 562 24.14 5.06 -15.37
CA ILE A 562 24.04 5.85 -14.13
C ILE A 562 25.27 5.64 -13.26
N GLY A 563 25.66 4.39 -13.01
CA GLY A 563 26.88 4.05 -12.28
C GLY A 563 28.11 4.67 -12.94
N GLY A 564 28.14 4.72 -14.28
CA GLY A 564 29.14 5.44 -15.04
C GLY A 564 29.19 6.93 -14.69
N VAL A 565 28.06 7.63 -14.77
CA VAL A 565 27.99 9.05 -14.42
C VAL A 565 28.39 9.31 -12.97
N LEU A 566 27.96 8.47 -12.03
CA LEU A 566 28.31 8.60 -10.61
C LEU A 566 29.83 8.47 -10.40
N LEU A 567 30.47 7.45 -10.98
CA LEU A 567 31.91 7.23 -10.85
C LEU A 567 32.77 8.32 -11.49
N LEU A 568 32.23 9.09 -12.45
CA LEU A 568 32.93 10.27 -12.95
C LEU A 568 33.15 11.27 -11.82
N TYR A 569 32.16 11.53 -10.98
CA TYR A 569 32.20 12.63 -10.00
C TYR A 569 32.35 12.17 -8.54
N MET A 570 32.19 10.89 -8.25
CA MET A 570 32.17 10.32 -6.90
C MET A 570 33.23 9.23 -6.77
N ASN A 571 33.68 8.98 -5.54
CA ASN A 571 34.44 7.77 -5.26
C ASN A 571 33.54 6.52 -5.33
N GLU A 572 34.14 5.33 -5.42
CA GLU A 572 33.38 4.08 -5.61
C GLU A 572 32.34 3.82 -4.50
N GLU A 573 32.70 4.07 -3.23
CA GLU A 573 31.79 3.82 -2.10
C GLU A 573 30.63 4.84 -2.06
N ASP A 574 30.91 6.11 -2.34
CA ASP A 574 29.89 7.16 -2.44
C ASP A 574 28.95 6.92 -3.63
N ALA A 575 29.51 6.48 -4.77
CA ALA A 575 28.73 6.09 -5.95
C ALA A 575 27.83 4.89 -5.65
N PHE A 576 28.32 3.90 -4.90
CA PHE A 576 27.54 2.73 -4.48
C PHE A 576 26.31 3.12 -3.65
N TRP A 577 26.51 3.93 -2.60
CA TRP A 577 25.39 4.35 -1.75
C TRP A 577 24.42 5.28 -2.47
N THR A 578 24.92 6.12 -3.38
CA THR A 578 24.07 7.00 -4.20
C THR A 578 23.25 6.19 -5.20
N LEU A 579 23.83 5.16 -5.82
CA LEU A 579 23.12 4.23 -6.69
C LEU A 579 22.03 3.49 -5.92
N ALA A 580 22.33 3.00 -4.71
CA ALA A 580 21.35 2.34 -3.85
C ALA A 580 20.20 3.29 -3.46
N ALA A 581 20.51 4.51 -3.04
CA ALA A 581 19.50 5.51 -2.75
C ALA A 581 18.60 5.81 -3.96
N LEU A 582 19.20 5.89 -5.16
CA LEU A 582 18.46 6.12 -6.40
C LEU A 582 17.50 4.97 -6.71
N CYS A 583 18.01 3.74 -6.70
CA CYS A 583 17.24 2.56 -7.10
C CYS A 583 16.19 2.17 -6.06
N GLU A 584 16.44 2.38 -4.77
CA GLU A 584 15.55 1.88 -3.70
C GLU A 584 14.62 2.94 -3.13
N ARG A 585 14.96 4.24 -3.24
CA ARG A 585 14.17 5.32 -2.61
C ARG A 585 13.72 6.41 -3.57
N LEU A 586 14.59 6.85 -4.49
CA LEU A 586 14.26 7.98 -5.36
C LEU A 586 13.42 7.54 -6.56
N LEU A 587 13.73 6.38 -7.14
CA LEU A 587 13.09 5.84 -8.35
C LEU A 587 12.78 4.33 -8.24
N PRO A 588 12.17 3.84 -7.15
CA PRO A 588 11.95 2.40 -6.93
C PRO A 588 11.08 1.72 -8.01
N ASP A 589 10.18 2.46 -8.65
CA ASP A 589 9.30 1.92 -9.68
C ASP A 589 9.99 1.72 -11.05
N TYR A 590 11.12 2.38 -11.28
CA TYR A 590 11.93 2.23 -12.49
C TYR A 590 12.96 1.10 -12.35
N TYR A 591 13.40 0.80 -11.13
CA TYR A 591 14.41 -0.21 -10.84
C TYR A 591 13.80 -1.38 -10.06
N ASN A 592 12.95 -2.14 -10.75
CA ASN A 592 12.44 -3.42 -10.28
C ASN A 592 12.26 -4.37 -11.47
N MET A 593 12.14 -5.67 -11.21
CA MET A 593 11.99 -6.72 -12.24
C MET A 593 10.79 -6.52 -13.20
N LYS A 594 9.86 -5.61 -12.89
CA LYS A 594 8.64 -5.34 -13.68
C LYS A 594 8.65 -3.97 -14.36
N VAL A 595 9.67 -3.14 -14.12
CA VAL A 595 9.89 -1.78 -14.66
C VAL A 595 8.58 -0.97 -14.79
N VAL A 596 7.73 -1.03 -13.75
CA VAL A 596 6.35 -0.53 -13.80
C VAL A 596 6.30 0.98 -14.07
N GLY A 597 7.24 1.74 -13.52
CA GLY A 597 7.33 3.19 -13.73
C GLY A 597 7.61 3.57 -15.18
N ALA A 598 8.53 2.87 -15.86
CA ALA A 598 8.84 3.16 -17.26
C ALA A 598 7.67 2.82 -18.19
N LEU A 599 6.94 1.73 -17.91
CA LEU A 599 5.76 1.36 -18.69
C LEU A 599 4.60 2.36 -18.55
N ILE A 600 4.41 2.92 -17.36
CA ILE A 600 3.39 3.96 -17.10
C ILE A 600 3.74 5.25 -17.85
N ASP A 601 5.00 5.67 -17.83
CA ASP A 601 5.44 6.88 -18.51
C ASP A 601 5.41 6.71 -20.04
N GLN A 602 5.80 5.54 -20.56
CA GLN A 602 5.70 5.26 -21.98
C GLN A 602 4.24 5.36 -22.48
N GLY A 603 3.26 4.97 -21.68
CA GLY A 603 1.84 5.14 -21.99
C GLY A 603 1.29 6.57 -21.84
N ARG A 604 2.08 7.52 -21.30
CA ARG A 604 1.73 8.94 -21.17
C ARG A 604 2.43 9.83 -22.19
N PHE A 605 3.62 9.44 -22.64
CA PHE A 605 4.44 10.20 -23.58
C PHE A 605 4.36 9.67 -25.03
N CYS A 606 3.75 8.51 -25.26
CA CYS A 606 3.26 8.05 -26.57
C CYS A 606 1.77 8.35 -26.68
#